data_AF-A0A939GGL3-F1
#
_entry.id   AF-A0A939GGL3-F1
#
_cell.length_a   1.000
_cell.length_b   1.000
_cell.length_c   1.000
_cell.angle_alpha   90.00
_cell.angle_beta   90.00
_cell.angle_gamma   90.00
#
_symmetry.space_group_name_H-M   'P 1'
#
loop_
_entity.id
_entity.type
_entity.pdbx_description
1 polymer ?
#
loop_
_entity_poly.entity_id
_entity_poly.type
_entity_poly.pdbx_seq_one_letter_code
_entity_poly.pdbx_strand_id
1 'polypeptide(L)' 'MYELDGDSLTIWGGQQGSPAYYKGKFSADGNQCVGRWVYPGGGYTSTITKVS' A
#
# COMPACT_ATOMS: atom_id res chain seq x y z
N MET A 1 7.44 -5.49 -6.56
CA MET A 1 6.99 -4.57 -7.62
C MET A 1 6.01 -3.59 -7.00
N TYR A 2 5.95 -2.34 -7.48
CA TYR A 2 4.97 -1.37 -7.01
C TYR A 2 4.35 -0.61 -8.18
N GLU A 3 3.11 -0.19 -8.00
CA GLU A 3 2.32 0.60 -8.95
C GLU A 3 1.79 1.84 -8.23
N LEU A 4 1.81 2.97 -8.95
CA LEU A 4 1.24 4.23 -8.50
C LEU A 4 0.14 4.62 -9.50
N ASP A 5 -1.05 4.84 -8.97
CA ASP A 5 -2.21 5.34 -9.71
C ASP A 5 -2.74 6.59 -8.99
N GLY A 6 -2.35 7.77 -9.48
CA GLY A 6 -2.63 9.04 -8.81
C GLY A 6 -2.11 9.05 -7.37
N ASP A 7 -3.03 9.05 -6.41
CA ASP A 7 -2.74 9.03 -4.97
C ASP A 7 -2.76 7.61 -4.37
N SER A 8 -2.95 6.56 -5.18
CA SER A 8 -2.96 5.16 -4.72
C SER A 8 -1.63 4.47 -4.97
N LEU A 9 -1.10 3.81 -3.95
CA LEU A 9 0.06 2.94 -3.99
C LEU A 9 -0.36 1.49 -3.84
N THR A 10 0.05 0.66 -4.80
CA THR A 10 -0.05 -0.80 -4.70
C THR A 10 1.35 -1.40 -4.64
N ILE A 11 1.63 -2.26 -3.67
CA ILE A 11 2.90 -3.00 -3.61
C ILE A 11 2.58 -4.48 -3.68
N TRP A 12 3.10 -5.18 -4.68
CA TRP A 12 2.88 -6.61 -4.85
C TRP A 12 3.92 -7.41 -4.07
N GLY A 13 3.44 -8.34 -3.25
CA GLY A 13 4.23 -9.35 -2.54
C GLY A 13 4.66 -10.49 -3.45
N GLY A 14 5.28 -10.15 -4.59
CA GLY A 14 5.66 -11.09 -5.64
C GLY A 14 5.59 -10.44 -7.03
N GLN A 15 5.01 -11.17 -7.98
CA GLN A 15 4.71 -10.66 -9.32
C GLN A 15 3.50 -9.72 -9.29
N GLN A 16 3.35 -8.86 -10.29
CA GLN A 16 2.16 -8.01 -10.43
C GLN A 16 0.90 -8.88 -10.49
N GLY A 17 -0.17 -8.48 -9.79
CA GLY A 17 -1.39 -9.27 -9.67
C GLY A 17 -1.33 -10.44 -8.65
N SER A 18 -0.24 -10.57 -7.88
CA SER A 18 -0.15 -11.61 -6.85
C SER A 18 -1.26 -11.48 -5.79
N PRO A 19 -1.73 -12.59 -5.19
CA PRO A 19 -2.75 -12.56 -4.14
C PRO A 19 -2.26 -11.88 -2.85
N ALA A 20 -0.94 -11.71 -2.71
CA ALA A 20 -0.33 -10.90 -1.65
C ALA A 20 0.00 -9.49 -2.18
N TYR A 21 -0.64 -8.47 -1.60
CA TYR A 21 -0.37 -7.08 -1.96
C TYR A 21 -0.71 -6.11 -0.83
N TYR A 22 -0.03 -4.97 -0.84
CA TYR A 22 -0.43 -3.75 -0.15
C TYR A 22 -1.24 -2.88 -1.09
N LYS A 23 -2.30 -2.25 -0.58
CA LYS A 23 -2.93 -1.12 -1.25
C LYS A 23 -3.18 -0.01 -0.23
N GLY A 24 -2.64 1.17 -0.51
CA GLY A 24 -2.80 2.35 0.32
C GLY A 24 -2.99 3.62 -0.49
N LYS A 25 -3.50 4.66 0.16
CA LYS A 25 -3.74 5.98 -0.44
C LYS A 25 -2.94 7.03 0.30
N PHE A 26 -2.25 7.86 -0.45
CA PHE A 26 -1.55 9.03 0.06
C PHE A 26 -2.55 10.13 0.44
N SER A 27 -2.27 10.82 1.53
CA SER A 27 -2.98 12.05 1.88
C SER A 27 -2.61 13.17 0.89
N ALA A 28 -3.49 14.16 0.73
CA ALA A 28 -3.28 15.26 -0.23
C ALA A 28 -2.01 16.08 0.07
N ASP A 29 -1.64 16.17 1.35
CA ASP A 29 -0.43 16.83 1.83
C ASP A 29 0.83 15.93 1.73
N GLY A 30 0.67 14.67 1.34
CA GLY A 30 1.77 13.73 1.12
C GLY A 30 2.56 13.35 2.38
N ASN A 31 1.99 13.54 3.58
CA ASN A 31 2.63 13.12 4.83
C ASN A 31 2.12 11.79 5.36
N GLN A 32 1.01 11.27 4.84
CA GLN A 32 0.49 9.96 5.24
C GLN A 32 0.23 9.06 4.04
N CYS A 33 0.39 7.76 4.24
CA CYS A 33 -0.14 6.73 3.36
C CYS A 33 -0.89 5.71 4.21
N VAL A 34 -2.20 5.60 4.00
CA VAL A 34 -3.07 4.72 4.77
C VAL A 34 -3.56 3.60 3.88
N GLY A 35 -3.38 2.36 4.30
CA GLY A 35 -3.71 1.20 3.49
C GLY A 35 -3.80 -0.09 4.28
N ARG A 36 -3.81 -1.20 3.54
CA ARG A 36 -3.76 -2.54 4.13
C ARG A 36 -2.89 -3.48 3.32
N TRP A 37 -2.20 -4.35 4.02
CA TRP A 37 -1.64 -5.57 3.45
C TRP A 37 -2.70 -6.66 3.43
N VAL A 38 -2.75 -7.38 2.31
CA VAL A 38 -3.60 -8.55 2.10
C VAL A 38 -2.70 -9.67 1.62
N TYR A 39 -2.88 -10.86 2.15
CA TYR A 39 -2.23 -12.07 1.67
C TYR A 39 -3.07 -13.29 2.07
N PRO A 40 -2.90 -14.45 1.40
CA PRO A 40 -3.60 -15.67 1.78
C PRO A 40 -3.39 -15.99 3.26
N GLY A 41 -4.48 -16.12 4.01
CA GLY A 41 -4.45 -16.42 5.44
C GLY A 41 -4.31 -15.20 6.36
N GLY A 42 -4.30 -13.95 5.84
CA GLY A 42 -4.28 -12.79 6.71
C GLY A 42 -4.15 -11.42 6.05
N GLY A 43 -3.82 -10.44 6.88
CA GLY A 43 -3.63 -9.07 6.48
C GLY A 43 -3.67 -8.13 7.67
N TYR A 44 -3.17 -6.92 7.48
CA TYR A 44 -3.17 -5.89 8.52
C TYR A 44 -3.32 -4.50 7.89
N THR A 45 -3.97 -3.60 8.62
CA THR A 45 -4.01 -2.18 8.28
C THR A 45 -2.69 -1.52 8.62
N SER A 46 -2.25 -0.58 7.80
CA SER A 46 -1.00 0.15 8.00
C SER A 46 -1.22 1.63 7.72
N THR A 47 -0.73 2.45 8.66
CA THR A 47 -0.62 3.90 8.51
C THR A 47 0.86 4.23 8.50
N ILE A 48 1.32 4.80 7.39
CA ILE A 48 2.68 5.27 7.22
C ILE A 48 2.64 6.78 7.38
N THR A 49 3.51 7.32 8.23
CA THR A 49 3.69 8.77 8.41
C THR A 49 5.10 9.14 8.00
N LYS A 50 5.25 10.17 7.15
CA LYS A 50 6.54 10.71 6.76
C LYS A 50 7.18 11.41 7.96
N VAL A 51 8.42 11.06 8.28
CA VAL A 51 9.24 11.75 9.27
C VAL A 51 10.38 12.43 8.53
N SER A 52 10.47 13.76 8.68
CA SER A 52 11.48 14.63 8.08
C SER A 52 12.55 15.02 9.08
#